data_AF-M5BTZ7-F1
#
_entry.id   AF-M5BTZ7-F1
#
_cell.length_a   1.000
_cell.length_b   1.000
_cell.length_c   1.000
_cell.angle_alpha   90.00
_cell.angle_beta   90.00
_cell.angle_gamma   90.00
#
_symmetry.space_group_name_H-M   'P 1'
#
loop_
_entity.id
_entity.type
_entity.pdbx_description
1 polymer ?
#
loop_
_entity_poly.entity_id
_entity_poly.type
_entity_poly.pdbx_seq_one_letter_code
_entity_poly.pdbx_strand_id
1 'polypeptide(L)'
;MSNVATAPGYAMNVIIVAEEFYKIRLGVGWNVCLMIATQLTGFGIAGICRRYLVQPASMIWPQNLVVCTLLNTLHAEDDEPARGGITRFKFFLYVAGAAFVWQFLPGFLFMALSAFSWICWFRPSELRCKRWRGPALIVLLWR
;
A
#
# COMPACT_ATOMS: atom_id res chain seq x y z
N MET A 1 9.44 -2.53 -8.28
CA MET A 1 8.24 -2.34 -7.44
C MET A 1 8.45 -1.11 -6.58
N SER A 2 7.51 -0.15 -6.61
CA SER A 2 7.66 1.16 -5.96
C SER A 2 7.00 1.16 -4.58
N ASN A 3 7.67 0.60 -3.57
CA ASN A 3 7.15 0.56 -2.18
C ASN A 3 7.02 1.96 -1.52
N VAL A 4 7.61 2.99 -2.15
CA VAL A 4 7.56 4.39 -1.71
C VAL A 4 6.14 4.95 -1.61
N ALA A 5 5.17 4.42 -2.37
CA ALA A 5 3.78 4.87 -2.33
C ALA A 5 2.92 4.12 -1.30
N THR A 6 3.39 2.95 -0.84
CA THR A 6 2.60 2.04 0.00
C THR A 6 2.96 2.20 1.49
N ALA A 7 4.21 2.52 1.80
CA ALA A 7 4.67 2.76 3.16
C ALA A 7 4.86 4.25 3.45
N PRO A 8 4.53 4.74 4.67
CA PRO A 8 4.82 6.10 5.06
C PRO A 8 6.33 6.36 4.99
N GLY A 9 6.71 7.46 4.34
CA GLY A 9 8.12 7.83 4.16
C GLY A 9 8.81 8.05 5.51
N TYR A 10 10.06 7.60 5.64
CA TYR A 10 10.82 7.71 6.89
C TYR A 10 10.91 9.15 7.42
N ALA A 11 11.04 10.13 6.52
CA ALA A 11 11.00 11.56 6.80
C ALA A 11 9.76 12.00 7.62
N MET A 12 8.61 11.34 7.43
CA MET A 12 7.38 11.69 8.13
C MET A 12 7.50 11.42 9.63
N ASN A 13 8.13 10.32 10.03
CA ASN A 13 8.39 10.03 11.45
C ASN A 13 9.33 11.07 12.08
N VAL A 14 10.34 11.52 11.33
CA VAL A 14 11.29 12.55 11.78
C VAL A 14 10.58 13.89 12.00
N ILE A 15 9.69 14.29 11.09
CA ILE A 15 8.90 15.52 11.21
C ILE A 15 7.97 15.46 12.42
N ILE A 16 7.26 14.35 12.61
CA ILE A 16 6.35 14.16 13.75
C ILE A 16 7.11 14.28 15.07
N VAL A 17 8.27 13.62 15.20
CA VAL A 17 9.10 13.70 16.40
C VAL A 17 9.62 15.13 16.62
N ALA A 18 10.04 15.83 15.57
CA ALA A 18 10.51 17.21 15.66
C ALA A 18 9.42 18.19 16.13
N GLU A 19 8.20 18.03 15.64
CA GLU A 19 7.07 18.88 16.04
C GLU A 19 6.56 18.55 17.45
N GLU A 20 6.45 17.26 17.80
CA GLU A 20 5.86 16.84 19.08
C GLU A 20 6.82 16.99 20.26
N PHE A 21 8.10 16.57 20.12
CA PHE A 21 9.06 16.59 21.22
C PHE A 21 9.81 17.92 21.34
N TYR A 22 10.16 18.55 20.22
CA TYR A 22 11.00 19.76 20.20
C TYR A 22 10.22 21.05 19.97
N LYS A 23 8.91 20.96 19.64
CA LYS A 23 8.02 22.10 19.36
C LYS A 23 8.53 23.07 18.29
N ILE A 24 9.44 22.62 17.43
CA ILE A 24 9.95 23.40 16.32
C ILE A 24 8.98 23.23 15.15
N ARG A 25 8.27 24.31 14.79
CA ARG A 25 7.39 24.35 13.62
C ARG A 25 8.24 24.47 12.37
N LEU A 26 8.61 23.34 11.79
CA LEU A 26 9.24 23.31 10.48
C LEU A 26 8.19 23.71 9.42
N GLY A 27 8.48 24.72 8.61
CA GLY A 27 7.54 25.20 7.60
C GLY A 27 7.17 24.09 6.60
N VAL A 28 5.98 24.17 6.00
CA VAL A 28 5.47 23.17 5.03
C VAL A 28 6.46 22.94 3.88
N GLY A 29 7.10 24.01 3.39
CA GLY A 29 8.11 23.90 2.34
C GLY A 29 9.35 23.10 2.76
N TRP A 30 9.80 23.25 4.02
CA TRP A 30 10.91 22.47 4.55
C TRP A 30 10.56 20.99 4.67
N ASN A 31 9.36 20.69 5.19
CA ASN A 31 8.89 19.31 5.34
C ASN A 31 8.79 18.58 3.98
N VAL A 32 8.28 19.27 2.95
CA VAL A 32 8.19 18.71 1.59
C VAL A 32 9.57 18.52 0.97
N CYS A 33 10.46 19.52 1.07
CA CYS A 33 11.84 19.39 0.56
C CYS A 33 12.60 18.24 1.24
N LEU A 34 12.47 18.11 2.56
CA LEU A 34 13.09 17.02 3.33
C LEU A 34 12.54 15.66 2.88
N MET A 35 11.22 15.55 2.69
CA MET A 35 10.60 14.33 2.21
C MET A 35 11.11 13.97 0.81
N ILE A 36 11.10 14.90 -0.14
CA ILE A 36 11.60 14.67 -1.51
C ILE A 36 13.09 14.27 -1.49
N ALA A 37 13.92 14.96 -0.69
CA ALA A 37 15.35 14.65 -0.58
C ALA A 37 15.58 13.21 -0.12
N THR A 38 14.90 12.76 0.94
CA THR A 38 15.06 11.38 1.45
C THR A 38 14.67 10.31 0.42
N GLN A 39 13.61 10.56 -0.36
CA GLN A 39 13.18 9.63 -1.41
C GLN A 39 14.16 9.61 -2.58
N LEU A 40 14.64 10.78 -3.03
CA LEU A 40 15.62 10.89 -4.12
C LEU A 40 16.96 10.27 -3.75
N THR A 41 17.43 10.43 -2.50
CA THR A 41 18.64 9.75 -2.02
C THR A 41 18.48 8.23 -2.09
N GLY A 42 17.33 7.70 -1.68
CA GLY A 42 17.02 6.27 -1.79
C GLY A 42 17.09 5.78 -3.25
N PHE A 43 16.49 6.52 -4.19
CA PHE A 43 16.57 6.18 -5.62
C PHE A 43 17.99 6.33 -6.19
N GLY A 44 18.77 7.31 -5.72
CA GLY A 44 20.16 7.52 -6.12
C GLY A 44 21.06 6.34 -5.73
N ILE A 45 20.95 5.87 -4.47
CA ILE A 45 21.69 4.70 -4.00
C ILE A 45 21.25 3.44 -4.76
N ALA A 46 19.95 3.24 -4.94
CA ALA A 46 19.42 2.12 -5.71
C ALA A 46 19.95 2.09 -7.16
N GLY A 47 20.09 3.26 -7.79
CA GLY A 47 20.67 3.40 -9.13
C GLY A 47 22.13 2.95 -9.20
N ILE A 48 22.95 3.33 -8.20
CA ILE A 48 24.36 2.91 -8.11
C ILE A 48 24.45 1.41 -7.87
N CYS A 49 23.60 0.86 -6.98
CA CYS A 49 23.57 -0.57 -6.68
C CYS A 49 23.11 -1.44 -7.85
N ARG A 50 22.41 -0.88 -8.85
CA ARG A 50 21.94 -1.63 -10.03
C ARG A 50 23.07 -2.37 -10.75
N ARG A 51 24.26 -1.76 -10.88
CA ARG A 51 25.40 -2.40 -11.57
C ARG A 51 25.92 -3.63 -10.83
N TYR A 52 25.89 -3.60 -9.50
CA TYR A 52 26.40 -4.68 -8.66
C TYR A 52 25.37 -5.78 -8.39
N LEU A 53 24.08 -5.44 -8.32
CA LEU A 53 23.02 -6.39 -7.97
C LEU A 53 22.31 -7.00 -9.18
N VAL A 54 22.24 -6.29 -10.32
CA VAL A 54 21.43 -6.71 -11.49
C VAL A 54 22.28 -7.32 -12.61
N GLN A 55 23.53 -6.87 -12.80
CA GLN A 55 24.39 -7.44 -13.85
C GLN A 55 24.93 -8.86 -13.57
N PRO A 56 25.17 -9.32 -12.33
CA PRO A 56 25.55 -10.71 -12.12
C PRO A 56 24.31 -11.63 -12.16
N ALA A 57 24.31 -12.60 -13.07
CA ALA A 57 23.23 -13.58 -13.24
C ALA A 57 23.00 -14.52 -12.03
N SER A 58 23.90 -14.51 -11.05
CA SER A 58 23.82 -15.33 -9.83
C SER A 58 22.92 -14.74 -8.74
N MET A 59 22.43 -13.51 -8.88
CA MET A 59 21.60 -12.86 -7.85
C MET A 59 20.11 -12.94 -8.20
N ILE A 60 19.46 -14.03 -7.79
CA ILE A 60 18.01 -14.18 -7.92
C ILE A 60 17.30 -13.51 -6.74
N TRP A 61 16.48 -12.51 -7.05
CA TRP A 61 15.51 -11.95 -6.10
C TRP A 61 14.18 -12.71 -6.23
N PRO A 62 13.82 -13.59 -5.27
CA PRO A 62 12.64 -14.45 -5.38
C PRO A 62 11.34 -13.65 -5.55
N GLN A 63 11.26 -12.46 -4.95
CA GLN A 63 10.11 -11.58 -5.10
C GLN A 63 9.89 -11.10 -6.54
N ASN A 64 10.97 -10.83 -7.28
CA ASN A 64 10.87 -10.39 -8.68
C ASN A 64 10.65 -11.58 -9.62
N LEU A 65 11.08 -12.79 -9.23
CA LEU A 65 10.89 -14.03 -9.98
C LEU A 65 9.40 -14.34 -10.18
N VAL A 66 8.56 -14.14 -9.16
CA VAL A 66 7.11 -14.38 -9.25
C VAL A 66 6.46 -13.48 -10.31
N VAL A 67 6.86 -12.20 -10.37
CA VAL A 67 6.34 -11.26 -11.36
C VAL A 67 6.86 -11.61 -12.75
N CYS A 68 8.14 -11.95 -12.90
CA CYS A 68 8.73 -12.34 -14.18
C CYS A 68 8.12 -13.63 -14.74
N THR A 69 7.90 -14.64 -13.89
CA THR A 69 7.24 -15.89 -14.29
C THR A 69 5.80 -15.64 -14.73
N LEU A 70 5.06 -14.83 -13.98
CA LEU A 70 3.71 -14.42 -14.38
C LEU A 70 3.70 -13.71 -15.74
N LEU A 71 4.55 -12.69 -15.92
CA LEU A 71 4.64 -11.96 -17.18
C LEU A 71 5.09 -12.86 -18.34
N ASN A 72 6.02 -13.79 -18.09
CA ASN A 72 6.44 -14.76 -19.08
C ASN A 72 5.30 -15.72 -19.45
N THR A 73 4.52 -16.21 -18.48
CA THR A 73 3.34 -17.05 -18.74
C THR A 73 2.24 -16.32 -19.50
N LEU A 74 2.14 -14.99 -19.34
CA LEU A 74 1.17 -14.14 -20.03
C LEU A 74 1.63 -13.76 -21.45
N HIS A 75 2.94 -13.67 -21.67
CA HIS A 75 3.54 -13.29 -22.96
C HIS A 75 3.80 -14.50 -23.87
N ALA A 76 3.92 -15.70 -23.32
CA ALA A 76 4.15 -16.94 -24.06
C ALA A 76 2.88 -17.53 -24.72
N GLU A 77 1.91 -16.69 -25.12
CA GLU A 77 0.58 -17.13 -25.56
C GLU A 77 0.11 -16.49 -26.89
N ASP A 78 0.99 -16.51 -27.89
CA ASP A 78 0.58 -16.54 -29.32
C ASP A 78 0.72 -17.94 -29.95
N ASP A 79 1.26 -18.94 -29.22
CA ASP A 79 1.30 -20.31 -29.70
C ASP A 79 -0.05 -21.00 -29.45
N GLU A 80 -0.61 -21.50 -30.56
CA GLU A 80 -1.96 -22.01 -30.75
C GLU A 80 -2.52 -22.87 -29.59
N PRO A 81 -3.85 -22.88 -29.41
CA PRO A 81 -4.51 -23.73 -28.42
C PRO A 81 -4.38 -25.20 -28.84
N ALA A 82 -3.24 -25.82 -28.54
CA ALA A 82 -3.09 -27.24 -28.51
C ALA A 82 -4.00 -27.75 -27.38
N ARG A 83 -5.24 -28.13 -27.77
CA ARG A 83 -6.21 -28.90 -26.97
C ARG A 83 -7.18 -28.08 -26.11
N GLY A 84 -8.09 -27.33 -26.75
CA GLY A 84 -9.47 -27.09 -26.29
C GLY A 84 -9.72 -26.49 -24.90
N GLY A 85 -8.69 -26.00 -24.21
CA GLY A 85 -8.77 -25.42 -22.86
C GLY A 85 -8.95 -23.90 -22.87
N ILE A 86 -9.35 -23.36 -21.72
CA ILE A 86 -9.38 -21.91 -21.46
C ILE A 86 -7.97 -21.33 -21.64
N THR A 87 -7.85 -20.21 -22.37
CA THR A 87 -6.59 -19.47 -22.53
C THR A 87 -6.05 -19.04 -21.15
N ARG A 88 -4.73 -19.16 -20.94
CA ARG A 88 -4.06 -18.89 -19.66
C ARG A 88 -4.31 -17.45 -19.21
N PHE A 89 -4.43 -16.50 -20.14
CA PHE A 89 -4.89 -15.13 -19.90
C PHE A 89 -6.28 -15.05 -19.22
N LYS A 90 -7.25 -15.84 -19.69
CA LYS A 90 -8.61 -15.86 -19.10
C LYS A 90 -8.61 -16.45 -17.69
N PHE A 91 -7.82 -17.52 -17.46
CA PHE A 91 -7.65 -18.10 -16.12
C PHE A 91 -7.05 -17.07 -15.14
N PHE A 92 -6.03 -16.32 -15.56
CA PHE A 92 -5.45 -15.24 -14.76
C PHE A 92 -6.49 -14.18 -14.38
N LEU A 93 -7.33 -13.75 -15.34
CA LEU A 93 -8.39 -12.77 -15.06
C LEU A 93 -9.43 -13.27 -14.06
N TYR A 94 -9.84 -14.55 -14.13
CA TYR A 94 -10.78 -15.13 -13.16
C TYR A 94 -10.21 -15.13 -11.75
N VAL A 95 -8.95 -15.57 -11.58
CA VAL A 95 -8.30 -15.62 -10.26
C VAL A 95 -8.04 -14.20 -9.72
N ALA A 96 -7.60 -13.27 -10.57
CA ALA A 96 -7.40 -11.87 -10.18
C ALA A 96 -8.72 -11.20 -9.75
N GLY A 97 -9.81 -11.44 -10.50
CA GLY A 97 -11.15 -10.97 -10.14
C GLY A 97 -11.64 -11.55 -8.81
N ALA A 98 -11.46 -12.86 -8.59
CA ALA A 98 -11.83 -13.51 -7.33
C ALA A 98 -11.05 -12.95 -6.14
N ALA A 99 -9.73 -12.77 -6.27
CA ALA A 99 -8.88 -12.17 -5.24
C ALA A 99 -9.26 -10.72 -4.94
N PHE A 100 -9.62 -9.94 -5.97
CA PHE A 100 -10.12 -8.58 -5.80
C PHE A 100 -11.42 -8.56 -5.00
N VAL A 101 -12.41 -9.37 -5.36
CA VAL A 101 -13.69 -9.44 -4.62
C VAL A 101 -13.47 -9.91 -3.18
N TRP A 102 -12.58 -10.89 -2.97
CA TRP A 102 -12.27 -11.44 -1.65
C TRP A 102 -11.61 -10.42 -0.72
N GLN A 103 -10.76 -9.53 -1.22
CA GLN A 103 -10.13 -8.47 -0.41
C GLN A 103 -10.96 -7.18 -0.34
N PHE A 104 -11.75 -6.90 -1.38
CA PHE A 104 -12.61 -5.72 -1.45
C PHE A 104 -13.79 -5.82 -0.47
N LEU A 105 -14.42 -7.00 -0.35
CA LEU A 105 -15.53 -7.19 0.59
C LEU A 105 -15.17 -6.86 2.04
N PRO A 106 -14.12 -7.44 2.67
CA PRO A 106 -13.79 -7.12 4.05
C PRO A 106 -13.30 -5.68 4.22
N GLY A 107 -12.54 -5.16 3.25
CA GLY A 107 -12.00 -3.79 3.31
C GLY A 107 -13.06 -2.69 3.21
N PHE A 108 -14.07 -2.87 2.36
CA PHE A 108 -15.10 -1.86 2.11
C PHE A 108 -16.37 -2.08 2.94
N LEU A 109 -16.84 -3.33 3.05
CA LEU A 109 -18.14 -3.64 3.64
C LEU A 109 -18.13 -3.51 5.18
N PHE A 110 -17.07 -3.98 5.87
CA PHE A 110 -16.99 -3.88 7.34
C PHE A 110 -16.65 -2.46 7.82
N MET A 111 -15.85 -1.70 7.06
CA MET A 111 -15.56 -0.30 7.40
C MET A 111 -16.79 0.60 7.18
N ALA A 112 -17.55 0.36 6.12
CA ALA A 112 -18.81 1.06 5.85
C ALA A 112 -19.89 0.72 6.90
N LEU A 113 -19.98 -0.53 7.37
CA LEU A 113 -20.93 -0.92 8.42
C LEU A 113 -20.63 -0.26 9.77
N SER A 114 -19.34 -0.04 10.11
CA SER A 114 -18.97 0.64 11.35
C SER A 114 -19.18 2.16 11.30
N ALA A 115 -19.11 2.78 10.12
CA ALA A 115 -19.37 4.21 9.93
C ALA A 115 -20.89 4.52 9.85
N PHE A 116 -21.68 3.58 9.33
CA PHE A 116 -23.14 3.67 9.27
C PHE A 116 -23.77 3.19 10.59
N SER A 117 -23.45 3.88 11.69
CA SER A 117 -24.06 3.57 12.99
C SER A 117 -25.52 4.04 13.01
N TRP A 118 -26.42 3.14 12.61
CA TRP A 118 -27.88 3.23 12.83
C TRP A 118 -28.21 3.59 14.29
N ILE A 119 -27.30 3.29 15.23
CA ILE A 119 -27.39 3.63 16.65
C ILE A 119 -27.41 5.14 16.93
N CYS A 120 -26.76 5.99 16.13
CA CYS A 120 -26.80 7.45 16.34
C CYS A 120 -28.03 8.13 15.69
N TRP A 121 -28.95 7.38 15.04
CA TRP A 121 -30.25 7.91 14.61
C TRP A 121 -31.27 7.92 15.77
N PHE A 122 -31.32 6.86 16.59
CA PHE A 122 -32.38 6.70 17.61
C PHE A 122 -32.22 7.55 18.88
N ARG A 123 -31.05 8.16 19.16
CA ARG A 123 -30.85 9.04 20.33
C ARG A 123 -29.82 10.16 20.07
N PRO A 124 -30.24 11.36 19.64
CA PRO A 124 -29.32 12.47 19.36
C PRO A 124 -28.86 13.26 20.61
N SER A 125 -29.34 12.94 21.82
CA SER A 125 -29.14 13.79 23.02
C SER A 125 -28.02 13.39 23.98
N GLU A 126 -27.31 12.27 23.76
CA GLU A 126 -26.23 11.85 24.66
C GLU A 126 -24.86 12.35 24.14
N LEU A 127 -24.16 13.16 24.95
CA LEU A 127 -22.83 13.75 24.71
C LEU A 127 -21.74 12.73 24.32
N ARG A 128 -22.01 11.43 24.50
CA ARG A 128 -21.13 10.31 24.17
C ARG A 128 -20.94 10.11 22.65
N CYS A 129 -21.96 10.35 21.81
CA CYS A 129 -21.82 10.19 20.33
C CYS A 129 -20.93 11.30 19.70
N LYS A 130 -20.70 12.44 20.37
CA LYS A 130 -19.74 13.48 19.91
C LYS A 130 -18.29 13.16 20.27
N ARG A 131 -18.03 12.47 21.39
CA ARG A 131 -16.66 12.09 21.82
C ARG A 131 -16.03 11.04 20.90
N TRP A 132 -16.84 10.21 20.25
CA TRP A 132 -16.42 9.24 19.23
C TRP A 132 -16.19 9.88 17.84
N ARG A 133 -16.51 11.16 17.67
CA ARG A 133 -16.27 11.92 16.43
C ARG A 133 -14.89 12.59 16.40
N GLY A 134 -14.02 12.27 17.36
CA GLY A 134 -12.62 12.70 17.40
C GLY A 134 -11.67 11.49 17.33
N PRO A 135 -10.42 11.68 16.86
CA PRO A 135 -9.44 10.62 16.59
C PRO A 135 -9.00 9.77 17.81
N ALA A 136 -9.54 10.04 19.00
CA ALA A 136 -9.18 9.35 20.24
C ALA A 136 -9.64 7.88 20.32
N LEU A 137 -10.49 7.44 19.40
CA LEU A 137 -11.06 6.10 19.45
C LEU A 137 -10.18 5.02 18.79
N ILE A 138 -9.50 5.38 17.71
CA ILE A 138 -8.61 4.46 17.00
C ILE A 138 -7.40 4.08 17.85
N VAL A 139 -7.02 4.91 18.82
CA VAL A 139 -5.91 4.65 19.75
C VAL A 139 -6.30 3.74 20.92
N LEU A 140 -7.57 3.72 21.32
CA LEU A 140 -8.04 2.96 22.48
C LEU A 140 -8.49 1.52 22.15
N LEU A 141 -8.78 1.23 20.87
CA LEU A 141 -9.14 -0.12 20.41
C LEU A 141 -7.92 -0.97 19.96
N TRP A 142 -6.72 -0.37 19.95
CA TRP A 142 -5.47 -1.01 19.53
C TRP A 142 -4.39 -0.98 20.63
N ARG A 143 -4.82 -1.11 21.89
CA ARG A 143 -4.01 -1.53 23.03
C ARG A 143 -4.64 -2.77 23.64
#